data_AF-A0A1U9ZVZ5-F1
#
_entry.id   AF-A0A1U9ZVZ5-F1
#
_cell.length_a   1.000
_cell.length_b   1.000
_cell.length_c   1.000
_cell.angle_alpha   90.00
_cell.angle_beta   90.00
_cell.angle_gamma   90.00
#
_symmetry.space_group_name_H-M   'P 1'
#
loop_
_entity.id
_entity.type
_entity.pdbx_description
1 polymer ?
#
loop_
_entity_poly.entity_id
_entity_poly.type
_entity_poly.pdbx_seq_one_letter_code
_entity_poly.pdbx_strand_id
1 'polypeptide(L)'
;MHRTAPPLMKYLGRALVEGSPAAAGMFDDLVAITEQHLAGDDPREESDHRARATVLTAMKLGLTVLHEHVSRALGTDLYGPDGAVRVGKAQLDLIRPEFLGRELFEQARTGLEKFERQR
;
A
#
# COMPACT_ATOMS: atom_id res chain seq x y z
N MET A 1 2.61 -15.85 -12.41
CA MET A 1 3.24 -14.72 -13.15
C MET A 1 4.08 -13.84 -12.20
N HIS A 2 5.07 -14.37 -11.46
CA HIS A 2 5.66 -13.64 -10.30
C HIS A 2 7.19 -13.46 -10.32
N ARG A 3 7.90 -13.79 -11.41
CA ARG A 3 9.38 -13.81 -11.39
C ARG A 3 10.02 -12.40 -11.49
N THR A 4 9.31 -11.40 -12.00
CA THR A 4 9.83 -10.03 -12.25
C THR A 4 9.38 -8.96 -11.27
N ALA A 5 8.46 -9.28 -10.35
CA ALA A 5 7.92 -8.29 -9.40
C ALA A 5 8.98 -7.71 -8.44
N PRO A 6 9.92 -8.50 -7.86
CA PRO A 6 10.87 -7.95 -6.88
C PRO A 6 11.86 -6.93 -7.47
N PRO A 7 12.51 -7.16 -8.65
CA PRO A 7 13.40 -6.16 -9.25
C PRO A 7 12.68 -4.86 -9.65
N LEU A 8 11.46 -4.96 -10.15
CA LEU A 8 10.66 -3.79 -10.54
C LEU A 8 10.34 -2.91 -9.33
N MET A 9 9.94 -3.50 -8.21
CA MET A 9 9.59 -2.75 -7.00
C MET A 9 10.81 -2.06 -6.38
N LYS A 10 12.00 -2.65 -6.48
CA LYS A 10 13.25 -2.00 -6.06
C LYS A 10 13.58 -0.79 -6.94
N TYR A 11 13.43 -0.93 -8.25
CA TYR A 11 13.61 0.18 -9.17
C TYR A 11 12.61 1.31 -8.90
N LEU A 12 11.35 0.97 -8.63
CA LEU A 12 10.32 1.93 -8.28
C LEU A 12 10.69 2.70 -7.00
N GLY A 13 11.12 2.00 -5.95
CA GLY A 13 11.58 2.63 -4.71
C GLY A 13 12.70 3.64 -4.95
N ARG A 14 13.64 3.30 -5.84
CA ARG A 14 14.73 4.21 -6.24
C ARG A 14 14.20 5.43 -7.03
N ALA A 15 13.34 5.22 -8.02
CA ALA A 15 12.78 6.29 -8.85
C ALA A 15 11.94 7.30 -8.03
N LEU A 16 11.28 6.83 -6.96
CA LEU A 16 10.55 7.66 -6.00
C LEU A 16 11.51 8.53 -5.16
N VAL A 17 12.66 7.99 -4.73
CA VAL A 17 13.66 8.76 -3.96
C VAL A 17 14.38 9.79 -4.84
N GLU A 18 14.68 9.43 -6.09
CA GLU A 18 15.36 10.30 -7.04
C GLU A 18 14.46 11.42 -7.59
N GLY A 19 13.16 11.41 -7.26
CA GLY A 19 12.22 12.47 -7.66
C GLY A 19 12.00 12.54 -9.18
N SER A 20 12.07 11.39 -9.87
CA SER A 20 11.92 11.38 -11.33
C SER A 20 10.53 11.90 -11.77
N PRO A 21 10.41 12.62 -12.90
CA PRO A 21 9.12 13.12 -13.37
C PRO A 21 8.04 12.03 -13.53
N ALA A 22 8.45 10.84 -13.95
CA ALA A 22 7.54 9.69 -14.07
C ALA A 22 7.04 9.18 -12.70
N ALA A 23 7.92 9.16 -11.68
CA ALA A 23 7.52 8.78 -10.33
C ALA A 23 6.61 9.83 -9.67
N ALA A 24 6.82 11.12 -9.95
CA ALA A 24 5.93 12.20 -9.52
C ALA A 24 4.53 12.04 -10.15
N GLY A 25 4.45 11.81 -11.47
CA GLY A 25 3.17 11.55 -12.13
C GLY A 25 2.44 10.33 -11.58
N MET A 26 3.16 9.22 -11.34
CA MET A 26 2.58 8.03 -10.72
C MET A 26 2.06 8.31 -9.29
N PHE A 27 2.79 9.12 -8.52
CA PHE A 27 2.33 9.53 -7.19
C PHE A 27 1.01 10.32 -7.29
N ASP A 28 0.94 11.29 -8.20
CA ASP A 28 -0.26 12.12 -8.40
C ASP A 28 -1.47 11.28 -8.83
N ASP A 29 -1.27 10.30 -9.71
CA ASP A 29 -2.30 9.35 -10.14
C ASP A 29 -2.82 8.52 -8.96
N LEU A 30 -1.93 8.01 -8.11
CA LEU A 30 -2.31 7.23 -6.92
C LEU A 30 -3.07 8.08 -5.90
N VAL A 31 -2.71 9.36 -5.74
CA VAL A 31 -3.48 10.29 -4.91
C VAL A 31 -4.87 10.50 -5.48
N ALA A 32 -5.01 10.73 -6.78
CA ALA A 32 -6.32 10.93 -7.41
C ALA A 32 -7.24 9.72 -7.24
N ILE A 33 -6.73 8.49 -7.44
CA ILE A 33 -7.51 7.26 -7.26
C ILE A 33 -7.95 7.08 -5.79
N THR A 34 -7.06 7.40 -4.85
CA THR A 34 -7.34 7.28 -3.42
C THR A 34 -8.36 8.32 -2.97
N GLU A 35 -8.24 9.56 -3.44
CA GLU A 35 -9.17 10.65 -3.17
C GLU A 35 -10.59 10.30 -3.62
N GLN A 36 -10.73 9.72 -4.81
CA GLN A 36 -12.03 9.25 -5.32
C GLN A 36 -12.67 8.19 -4.43
N HIS A 37 -11.89 7.23 -3.92
CA HIS A 37 -12.39 6.23 -2.97
C HIS A 37 -12.85 6.88 -1.65
N LEU A 38 -12.03 7.77 -1.09
CA LEU A 38 -12.35 8.43 0.19
C LEU A 38 -13.59 9.32 0.08
N ALA A 39 -13.80 9.98 -1.05
CA ALA A 39 -14.99 10.80 -1.30
C ALA A 39 -16.26 9.94 -1.48
N GLY A 40 -16.13 8.72 -2.01
CA GLY A 40 -17.23 7.78 -2.14
C GLY A 40 -17.69 7.16 -0.80
N ASP A 41 -16.76 6.91 0.11
CA ASP A 41 -17.01 6.24 1.40
C ASP A 41 -17.46 7.20 2.52
N ASP A 42 -17.00 8.45 2.49
CA ASP A 42 -17.33 9.48 3.49
C ASP A 42 -17.90 10.72 2.79
N PRO A 43 -19.22 10.80 2.57
CA PRO A 43 -19.85 11.88 1.79
C PRO A 43 -19.89 13.23 2.55
N ARG A 44 -19.21 13.36 3.70
CA ARG A 44 -19.12 14.62 4.44
C ARG A 44 -18.24 15.60 3.66
N GLU A 45 -18.87 16.62 3.07
CA GLU A 45 -18.23 17.70 2.29
C GLU A 45 -17.09 18.44 3.03
N GLU A 46 -17.03 18.39 4.36
CA GLU A 46 -15.99 19.05 5.17
C GLU A 46 -14.67 18.26 5.28
N SER A 47 -14.60 17.03 4.77
CA SER A 47 -13.36 16.25 4.81
C SER A 47 -12.39 16.67 3.70
N ASP A 48 -11.16 17.06 4.06
CA ASP A 48 -10.08 17.27 3.09
C ASP A 48 -9.58 15.92 2.53
N HIS A 49 -10.32 15.38 1.56
CA HIS A 49 -10.05 14.08 0.94
C HIS A 49 -8.71 14.09 0.18
N ARG A 50 -8.34 15.22 -0.42
CA ARG A 50 -7.06 15.38 -1.13
C ARG A 50 -5.89 15.23 -0.17
N ALA A 51 -5.90 15.92 0.97
CA ALA A 51 -4.84 15.81 1.95
C ALA A 51 -4.76 14.39 2.54
N ARG A 52 -5.90 13.79 2.87
CA ARG A 52 -5.95 12.40 3.38
C ARG A 52 -5.39 11.39 2.37
N ALA A 53 -5.80 11.51 1.11
CA ALA A 53 -5.29 10.67 0.03
C ALA A 53 -3.78 10.85 -0.18
N THR A 54 -3.30 12.09 -0.17
CA THR A 54 -1.87 12.42 -0.30
C THR A 54 -1.05 11.77 0.81
N VAL A 55 -1.47 11.95 2.07
CA VAL A 55 -0.78 11.38 3.24
C VAL A 55 -0.81 9.85 3.20
N LEU A 56 -1.96 9.25 2.88
CA LEU A 56 -2.08 7.80 2.79
C LEU A 56 -1.14 7.22 1.72
N THR A 57 -1.18 7.79 0.52
CA THR A 57 -0.31 7.35 -0.60
C THR A 57 1.16 7.44 -0.21
N ALA A 58 1.57 8.54 0.44
CA ALA A 58 2.93 8.70 0.94
C ALA A 58 3.30 7.63 1.99
N MET A 59 2.42 7.36 2.97
CA MET A 59 2.65 6.33 3.99
C MET A 59 2.78 4.93 3.36
N LYS A 60 1.95 4.62 2.35
CA LYS A 60 1.98 3.33 1.65
C LYS A 60 3.25 3.17 0.83
N LEU A 61 3.62 4.17 0.04
CA LEU A 61 4.84 4.14 -0.79
C LEU A 61 6.12 4.21 0.06
N GLY A 62 6.04 4.75 1.28
CA GLY A 62 7.13 4.72 2.25
C GLY A 62 7.65 3.30 2.51
N LEU A 63 6.79 2.28 2.49
CA LEU A 63 7.23 0.87 2.62
C LEU A 63 8.04 0.40 1.42
N THR A 64 7.70 0.86 0.21
CA THR A 64 8.45 0.56 -1.03
C THR A 64 9.82 1.23 -1.00
N VAL A 65 9.87 2.49 -0.58
CA VAL A 65 11.13 3.25 -0.42
C VAL A 65 12.01 2.60 0.65
N LEU A 66 11.45 2.30 1.82
CA LEU A 66 12.16 1.76 2.99
C LEU A 66 12.31 0.23 2.98
N HIS A 67 12.12 -0.42 1.82
CA HIS A 67 11.97 -1.88 1.73
C HIS A 67 13.14 -2.68 2.32
N GLU A 68 14.38 -2.18 2.24
CA GLU A 68 15.54 -2.85 2.85
C GLU A 68 15.48 -2.80 4.38
N HIS A 69 15.09 -1.65 4.95
CA HIS A 69 14.93 -1.50 6.39
C HIS A 69 13.76 -2.32 6.93
N VAL A 70 12.65 -2.35 6.19
CA VAL A 70 11.48 -3.18 6.53
C VAL A 70 11.85 -4.66 6.48
N SER A 71 12.53 -5.11 5.43
CA SER A 71 12.98 -6.50 5.31
C SER A 71 13.87 -6.91 6.46
N ARG A 72 14.84 -6.06 6.82
CA ARG A 72 15.73 -6.28 7.96
C ARG A 72 14.98 -6.34 9.29
N ALA A 73 14.03 -5.43 9.52
CA ALA A 73 13.28 -5.37 10.76
C ALA A 73 12.33 -6.57 10.95
N LEU A 74 11.76 -7.07 9.84
CA LEU A 74 10.86 -8.23 9.87
C LEU A 74 11.59 -9.57 9.79
N GLY A 75 12.87 -9.58 9.42
CA GLY A 75 13.67 -10.78 9.22
C GLY A 75 13.28 -11.59 7.98
N THR A 76 12.57 -10.98 7.02
CA THR A 76 12.13 -11.62 5.78
C THR A 76 12.12 -10.60 4.64
N ASP A 77 12.35 -11.04 3.40
CA ASP A 77 12.28 -10.15 2.23
C ASP A 77 10.86 -9.62 2.06
N LEU A 78 10.70 -8.29 2.12
CA LEU A 78 9.43 -7.59 1.93
C LEU A 78 8.71 -8.03 0.65
N TYR A 79 9.45 -8.23 -0.44
CA TYR A 79 8.90 -8.63 -1.74
C TYR A 79 8.86 -10.15 -1.93
N GLY A 80 9.35 -10.90 -0.94
CA GLY A 80 9.19 -12.34 -0.88
C GLY A 80 7.76 -12.74 -0.50
N PRO A 81 7.34 -13.99 -0.79
CA PRO A 81 5.97 -14.45 -0.50
C PRO A 81 5.56 -14.27 0.97
N ASP A 82 6.47 -14.56 1.91
CA ASP A 82 6.19 -14.47 3.34
C ASP A 82 6.17 -13.03 3.85
N GLY A 83 7.07 -12.18 3.34
CA GLY A 83 7.12 -10.77 3.70
C GLY A 83 5.93 -9.99 3.20
N ALA A 84 5.49 -10.25 1.96
CA ALA A 84 4.32 -9.61 1.36
C ALA A 84 3.05 -9.89 2.18
N VAL A 85 2.84 -11.14 2.60
CA VAL A 85 1.69 -11.52 3.45
C VAL A 85 1.78 -10.85 4.82
N ARG A 86 2.95 -10.91 5.47
CA ARG A 86 3.14 -10.35 6.81
C ARG A 86 2.93 -8.83 6.85
N VAL A 87 3.43 -8.11 5.83
CA VAL A 87 3.22 -6.67 5.72
C VAL A 87 1.78 -6.34 5.36
N GLY A 88 1.15 -7.10 4.46
CA GLY A 88 -0.27 -6.92 4.14
C GLY A 88 -1.17 -7.03 5.37
N LYS A 89 -0.94 -8.05 6.22
CA LYS A 89 -1.66 -8.22 7.49
C LYS A 89 -1.43 -7.03 8.43
N ALA A 90 -0.17 -6.66 8.68
CA ALA A 90 0.15 -5.54 9.56
C ALA A 90 -0.46 -4.21 9.07
N GLN A 91 -0.50 -3.99 7.76
CA GLN A 91 -1.17 -2.81 7.19
C GLN A 91 -2.67 -2.82 7.41
N LEU A 92 -3.34 -3.98 7.34
CA LEU A 92 -4.76 -4.07 7.66
C LEU A 92 -5.00 -3.84 9.15
N ASP A 93 -4.21 -4.44 10.04
CA ASP A 93 -4.36 -4.29 11.49
C ASP A 93 -4.23 -2.82 11.95
N LEU A 94 -3.40 -2.03 11.24
CA LEU A 94 -3.18 -0.61 11.54
C LEU A 94 -4.24 0.32 10.94
N ILE A 95 -5.01 -0.14 9.95
CA ILE A 95 -6.00 0.69 9.26
C ILE A 95 -7.37 0.45 9.89
N ARG A 96 -8.06 1.55 10.23
CA ARG A 96 -9.44 1.48 10.69
C ARG A 96 -10.35 0.92 9.58
N PRO A 97 -11.28 -0.01 9.86
CA PRO A 97 -12.17 -0.56 8.83
C PRO A 97 -12.97 0.50 8.06
N GLU A 98 -13.26 1.64 8.70
CA GLU A 98 -13.94 2.79 8.10
C GLU A 98 -13.13 3.47 6.99
N PHE A 99 -11.83 3.19 6.91
CA PHE A 99 -10.90 3.84 5.99
C PHE A 99 -10.70 3.06 4.67
N LEU A 100 -11.06 1.78 4.64
CA LEU A 100 -11.05 0.95 3.43
C LEU A 100 -12.48 0.67 2.94
N GLY A 101 -13.51 1.11 3.66
CA GLY A 101 -14.86 0.56 3.56
C GLY A 101 -14.91 -0.81 4.26
N ARG A 102 -15.86 -0.99 5.19
CA ARG A 102 -15.92 -2.19 6.04
C ARG A 102 -15.95 -3.50 5.25
N GLU A 103 -16.64 -3.52 4.11
CA GLU A 103 -16.73 -4.71 3.26
C GLU A 103 -15.39 -5.06 2.59
N LEU A 104 -14.67 -4.07 2.05
CA LEU A 104 -13.38 -4.28 1.41
C LEU A 104 -12.30 -4.68 2.45
N PHE A 105 -12.38 -4.13 3.66
CA PHE A 105 -11.52 -4.53 4.78
C PHE A 105 -11.66 -6.03 5.10
N GLU A 106 -12.89 -6.51 5.26
CA GLU A 106 -13.17 -7.92 5.57
C GLU A 106 -12.80 -8.85 4.42
N GLN A 107 -13.03 -8.43 3.17
CA GLN A 107 -12.62 -9.18 1.98
C GLN A 107 -11.08 -9.30 1.90
N ALA A 108 -10.35 -8.21 2.14
CA ALA A 108 -8.89 -8.20 2.15
C ALA A 108 -8.33 -9.12 3.25
N ARG A 109 -8.87 -9.03 4.47
CA ARG A 109 -8.49 -9.88 5.61
C ARG A 109 -8.74 -11.36 5.31
N THR A 110 -9.93 -11.70 4.82
CA THR A 110 -10.31 -13.07 4.48
C THR A 110 -9.44 -13.63 3.34
N GLY A 111 -9.08 -12.80 2.35
CA GLY A 111 -8.21 -13.20 1.25
C GLY A 111 -6.81 -13.61 1.72
N LEU A 112 -6.20 -12.81 2.60
CA LEU A 112 -4.89 -13.12 3.18
C LEU A 112 -4.90 -14.40 4.03
N GLU A 113 -5.97 -14.62 4.81
CA GLU A 113 -6.13 -15.86 5.59
C GLU A 113 -6.29 -17.11 4.70
N LYS A 114 -7.00 -17.00 3.56
CA LYS A 114 -7.16 -18.10 2.61
C LYS A 114 -5.83 -18.46 1.93
N PHE A 115 -5.02 -17.46 1.59
CA PHE A 115 -3.70 -17.68 0.98
C PHE A 115 -2.74 -18.41 1.92
N GLU A 116 -2.80 -18.13 3.22
CA GLU A 116 -2.01 -18.84 4.24
C GLU A 116 -2.44 -20.30 4.41
N ARG A 117 -3.76 -20.60 4.35
CA ARG A 117 -4.29 -21.96 4.51
C ARG A 117 -4.09 -22.87 3.29
N GLN A 118 -3.79 -22.30 2.12
CA GLN A 118 -3.57 -23.06 0.88
C GLN A 118 -2.09 -23.43 0.67
N ARG A 119 -1.25 -23.18 1.66
CA ARG A 119 0.18 -23.44 1.66
C ARG A 119 0.55 -24.47 2.71
#